data_AF-A0A086YMH4-F1
#
_entry.id   AF-A0A086YMH4-F1
#
_cell.length_a   1.000
_cell.length_b   1.000
_cell.length_c   1.000
_cell.angle_alpha   90.00
_cell.angle_beta   90.00
_cell.angle_gamma   90.00
#
_symmetry.space_group_name_H-M   'P 1'
#
loop_
_entity.id
_entity.type
_entity.pdbx_description
1 polymer ?
#
loop_
_entity_poly.entity_id
_entity_poly.type
_entity_poly.pdbx_seq_one_letter_code
_entity_poly.pdbx_strand_id
1 'polypeptide(L)'
;MARFIFPLESVLDYRLSIEDNVKQALAKTLIEYREQSKILEVINTNLKATLNHHSFALDVAWLKHENLYREYLTDCLNKQQELVKELQQKTEDCRAKIIQAHQERLILEKLKDKSWQRYQLEEDKKEQFQIDEVGRNIFVYRKRGS
;
A
#
# COMPACT_ATOMS: atom_id res chain seq x y z
N MET A 1 -34.14 19.07 -4.70
CA MET A 1 -33.69 17.74 -4.25
C MET A 1 -32.64 17.94 -3.19
N ALA A 2 -32.68 17.18 -2.11
CA ALA A 2 -31.66 17.28 -1.07
C ALA A 2 -30.30 16.81 -1.65
N ARG A 3 -29.20 17.20 -1.01
CA ARG A 3 -27.86 16.67 -1.34
C ARG A 3 -27.58 15.50 -0.41
N PHE A 4 -27.09 14.39 -0.95
CA PHE A 4 -26.62 13.29 -0.09
C PHE A 4 -25.38 13.71 0.69
N ILE A 5 -25.38 13.40 1.98
CA ILE A 5 -24.26 13.63 2.88
C ILE A 5 -23.96 12.30 3.57
N PHE A 6 -22.75 11.79 3.38
CA PHE A 6 -22.30 10.60 4.09
C PHE A 6 -21.69 11.00 5.44
N PRO A 7 -22.23 10.54 6.58
CA PRO A 7 -21.76 10.99 7.90
C PRO A 7 -20.30 10.65 8.21
N LEU A 8 -19.74 9.63 7.55
CA LEU A 8 -18.38 9.14 7.77
C LEU A 8 -17.42 9.51 6.64
N GLU A 9 -17.73 10.54 5.86
CA GLU A 9 -16.88 10.99 4.73
C GLU A 9 -15.46 11.34 5.21
N SER A 10 -15.32 12.10 6.30
CA SER A 10 -14.02 12.47 6.87
C SER A 10 -13.21 11.25 7.34
N VAL A 11 -13.89 10.21 7.82
CA VAL A 11 -13.24 8.95 8.24
C VAL A 11 -12.77 8.17 7.02
N LEU A 12 -13.55 8.16 5.93
CA LEU A 12 -13.17 7.54 4.67
C LEU A 12 -11.94 8.23 4.06
N ASP A 13 -11.93 9.57 4.03
CA ASP A 13 -10.79 10.36 3.56
C ASP A 13 -9.53 10.10 4.38
N TYR A 14 -9.68 10.01 5.71
CA TYR A 14 -8.57 9.65 6.58
C TYR A 14 -8.03 8.24 6.26
N ARG A 15 -8.90 7.24 6.05
CA ARG A 15 -8.45 5.88 5.66
C ARG A 15 -7.78 5.85 4.30
N LEU A 16 -8.26 6.63 3.33
CA LEU A 16 -7.60 6.82 2.04
C LEU A 16 -6.18 7.35 2.21
N SER A 17 -5.98 8.38 3.05
CA SER A 17 -4.66 8.92 3.33
C SER A 17 -3.73 7.91 4.03
N ILE A 18 -4.26 7.08 4.95
CA ILE A 18 -3.49 5.99 5.56
C ILE A 18 -3.04 4.99 4.50
N GLU A 19 -3.92 4.55 3.61
CA GLU A 19 -3.57 3.59 2.55
C GLU A 19 -2.50 4.17 1.62
N ASP A 20 -2.59 5.45 1.26
CA ASP A 20 -1.57 6.11 0.44
C ASP A 20 -0.22 6.22 1.16
N ASN A 21 -0.22 6.61 2.43
CA ASN A 21 1.01 6.68 3.24
C ASN A 21 1.70 5.31 3.34
N VAL A 22 0.94 4.23 3.52
CA VAL A 22 1.49 2.87 3.57
C VAL A 22 2.03 2.44 2.21
N LYS A 23 1.37 2.80 1.10
CA LYS A 23 1.88 2.58 -0.27
C LYS A 23 3.21 3.28 -0.49
N GLN A 24 3.32 4.54 -0.09
CA GLN A 24 4.56 5.31 -0.20
C GLN A 24 5.68 4.70 0.65
N ALA A 25 5.37 4.26 1.88
CA ALA A 25 6.33 3.58 2.74
C ALA A 25 6.83 2.27 2.11
N LEU A 26 5.93 1.44 1.57
CA LEU A 26 6.27 0.20 0.88
C LEU A 26 7.15 0.45 -0.34
N ALA A 27 6.85 1.49 -1.13
CA ALA A 27 7.65 1.85 -2.29
C ALA A 27 9.10 2.21 -1.88
N LYS A 28 9.27 3.00 -0.82
CA LYS A 28 10.59 3.36 -0.27
C LYS A 28 11.36 2.13 0.19
N THR A 29 10.74 1.25 0.97
CA THR A 29 11.41 0.03 1.48
C THR A 29 11.79 -0.92 0.35
N LEU A 30 10.98 -1.03 -0.71
CA LEU A 30 11.30 -1.84 -1.88
C LEU A 30 12.50 -1.31 -2.68
N ILE A 31 12.59 0.01 -2.84
CA ILE A 31 13.74 0.65 -3.49
C ILE A 31 15.01 0.37 -2.69
N GLU A 32 14.98 0.63 -1.38
CA GLU A 32 16.12 0.41 -0.49
C GLU A 32 16.52 -1.06 -0.45
N TYR A 33 15.57 -2.00 -0.31
CA TYR A 33 15.83 -3.43 -0.37
C TYR A 33 16.54 -3.84 -1.67
N ARG A 34 16.08 -3.31 -2.81
CA ARG A 34 16.67 -3.62 -4.12
C ARG A 34 18.09 -3.08 -4.25
N GLU A 35 18.35 -1.88 -3.76
CA GLU A 35 19.68 -1.28 -3.76
C GLU A 35 20.65 -2.08 -2.88
N GLN A 36 20.24 -2.39 -1.65
CA GLN A 36 21.06 -3.17 -0.72
C GLN A 36 21.30 -4.61 -1.20
N SER A 37 20.33 -5.22 -1.88
CA SER A 37 20.50 -6.53 -2.50
C SER A 37 21.56 -6.52 -3.61
N LYS A 38 21.62 -5.46 -4.42
CA LYS A 38 22.68 -5.30 -5.44
C LYS A 38 24.05 -5.15 -4.81
N ILE A 39 24.17 -4.38 -3.72
CA ILE A 39 25.43 -4.23 -3.00
C ILE A 39 25.90 -5.59 -2.46
N LEU A 40 24.97 -6.38 -1.91
CA LEU A 40 25.26 -7.73 -1.45
C LEU A 40 25.77 -8.64 -2.58
N GLU A 41 25.16 -8.57 -3.76
CA GLU A 41 25.63 -9.30 -4.94
C GLU A 41 27.05 -8.91 -5.32
N VAL A 42 27.38 -7.61 -5.33
CA VAL A 42 28.73 -7.10 -5.64
C VAL A 42 29.77 -7.61 -4.64
N ILE A 43 29.47 -7.57 -3.34
CA ILE A 43 30.37 -8.10 -2.30
C ILE A 43 30.60 -9.60 -2.52
N ASN A 44 29.52 -10.36 -2.79
CA ASN A 44 29.63 -11.79 -3.10
C ASN A 44 30.47 -12.07 -4.35
N THR A 45 30.32 -11.29 -5.42
CA THR A 45 31.13 -11.47 -6.63
C THR A 45 32.61 -11.17 -6.36
N ASN A 46 32.90 -10.14 -5.58
CA ASN A 46 34.28 -9.77 -5.22
C ASN A 46 34.92 -10.87 -4.36
N LEU A 47 34.21 -11.38 -3.36
CA LEU A 47 34.69 -12.46 -2.51
C LEU A 47 34.97 -13.73 -3.34
N LYS A 48 34.05 -14.12 -4.24
CA LYS A 48 34.28 -15.24 -5.16
C LYS A 48 35.50 -15.04 -6.07
N ALA A 49 35.72 -13.82 -6.56
CA ALA A 49 36.90 -13.50 -7.37
C ALA A 49 38.21 -13.69 -6.58
N THR A 50 38.25 -13.28 -5.29
CA THR A 50 39.43 -13.50 -4.43
C THR A 50 39.74 -14.97 -4.17
N LEU A 51 38.71 -15.84 -4.15
CA LEU A 51 38.88 -17.28 -3.97
C LEU A 51 39.42 -17.96 -5.23
N ASN A 52 39.07 -17.46 -6.42
CA ASN A 52 39.50 -18.03 -7.70
C ASN A 52 40.94 -17.64 -8.09
N HIS A 53 41.50 -16.59 -7.47
CA HIS A 53 42.90 -16.22 -7.65
C HIS A 53 43.83 -17.13 -6.82
N HIS A 54 44.14 -18.31 -7.35
CA HIS A 54 45.31 -19.08 -6.92
C HIS A 54 46.51 -18.69 -7.77
N SER A 55 47.38 -17.82 -7.24
CA SER A 55 48.69 -17.61 -7.86
C SER A 55 49.73 -18.47 -7.13
N PHE A 56 50.39 -19.33 -7.91
CA PHE A 56 51.28 -20.39 -7.44
C PHE A 56 52.68 -19.88 -7.02
N ALA A 57 52.90 -18.57 -6.99
CA ALA A 57 54.22 -17.96 -6.73
C ALA A 57 54.12 -16.61 -6.01
N LEU A 58 53.39 -16.55 -4.88
CA LEU A 58 53.18 -15.31 -4.15
C LEU A 58 54.02 -15.21 -2.88
N ASP A 59 54.59 -14.03 -2.70
CA ASP A 59 55.28 -13.62 -1.48
C ASP A 59 54.35 -13.73 -0.24
N VAL A 60 54.93 -14.12 0.90
CA VAL A 60 54.22 -14.32 2.18
C VAL A 60 53.48 -13.04 2.61
N ALA A 61 54.05 -11.87 2.30
CA ALA A 61 53.41 -10.59 2.55
C ALA A 61 52.09 -10.44 1.76
N TRP A 62 52.07 -10.85 0.49
CA TRP A 62 50.87 -10.78 -0.35
C TRP A 62 49.77 -11.72 0.12
N LEU A 63 50.14 -12.95 0.54
CA LEU A 63 49.19 -13.91 1.13
C LEU A 63 48.53 -13.36 2.39
N LYS A 64 49.29 -12.65 3.24
CA LYS A 64 48.76 -12.00 4.44
C LYS A 64 47.79 -10.87 4.08
N HIS A 65 48.11 -10.06 3.08
CA HIS A 65 47.22 -9.00 2.59
C HIS A 65 45.90 -9.55 2.04
N GLU A 66 45.95 -10.60 1.22
CA GLU A 66 44.76 -11.28 0.71
C GLU A 66 43.87 -11.83 1.82
N ASN A 67 44.46 -12.49 2.82
CA ASN A 67 43.67 -13.03 3.94
C ASN A 67 42.96 -11.92 4.72
N LEU A 68 43.66 -10.81 5.03
CA LEU A 68 43.04 -9.66 5.69
C LEU A 68 41.92 -9.02 4.84
N TYR A 69 42.11 -8.96 3.53
CA TYR A 69 41.09 -8.46 2.62
C TYR A 69 39.86 -9.38 2.57
N ARG A 70 40.05 -10.70 2.56
CA ARG A 70 38.96 -11.68 2.63
C ARG A 70 38.20 -11.62 3.95
N GLU A 71 38.90 -11.47 5.07
CA GLU A 71 38.28 -11.26 6.38
C GLU A 71 37.41 -9.99 6.36
N TYR A 72 37.95 -8.88 5.86
CA TYR A 72 37.19 -7.64 5.69
C TYR A 72 35.95 -7.81 4.80
N LEU A 73 36.08 -8.47 3.64
CA LEU A 73 34.95 -8.74 2.74
C LEU A 73 33.90 -9.65 3.38
N THR A 74 34.32 -10.61 4.19
CA THR A 74 33.42 -11.52 4.92
C THR A 74 32.64 -10.76 5.98
N ASP A 75 33.29 -9.86 6.72
CA ASP A 75 32.61 -9.00 7.70
C ASP A 75 31.62 -8.04 7.02
N CYS A 76 32.01 -7.43 5.89
CA CYS A 76 31.11 -6.62 5.08
C CYS A 76 29.92 -7.43 4.56
N LEU A 77 30.15 -8.67 4.12
CA LEU A 77 29.10 -9.56 3.63
C LEU A 77 28.08 -9.86 4.74
N ASN A 78 28.55 -10.23 5.93
CA ASN A 78 27.68 -10.55 7.06
C ASN A 78 26.79 -9.37 7.44
N LYS A 79 27.37 -8.17 7.59
CA LYS A 79 26.62 -6.93 7.88
C LYS A 79 25.60 -6.61 6.79
N GLN A 80 25.99 -6.79 5.52
CA GLN A 80 25.10 -6.54 4.39
C GLN A 80 23.95 -7.55 4.32
N GLN A 81 24.19 -8.81 4.64
CA GLN A 81 23.15 -9.84 4.70
C GLN A 81 22.13 -9.55 5.79
N GLU A 82 22.59 -9.14 6.98
CA GLU A 82 21.71 -8.72 8.08
C GLU A 82 20.82 -7.55 7.65
N LEU A 83 21.41 -6.51 7.04
CA LEU A 83 20.67 -5.35 6.55
C LEU A 83 19.60 -5.74 5.50
N VAL A 84 19.97 -6.57 4.51
CA VAL A 84 19.04 -7.05 3.49
C VAL A 84 17.90 -7.86 4.11
N LYS A 85 18.20 -8.71 5.10
CA LYS A 85 17.20 -9.50 5.83
C LYS A 85 16.24 -8.60 6.62
N GLU A 86 16.74 -7.57 7.29
CA GLU A 86 15.89 -6.58 7.98
C GLU A 86 14.97 -5.84 7.01
N LEU A 87 15.50 -5.40 5.86
CA LEU A 87 14.73 -4.72 4.82
C LEU A 87 13.67 -5.63 4.18
N GLN A 88 13.99 -6.92 4.02
CA GLN A 88 13.03 -7.91 3.59
C GLN A 88 11.87 -8.02 4.58
N GLN A 89 12.18 -8.13 5.88
CA GLN A 89 11.15 -8.24 6.92
C GLN A 89 10.29 -6.97 7.00
N LYS A 90 10.91 -5.78 6.93
CA LYS A 90 10.19 -4.49 6.83
C LYS A 90 9.26 -4.43 5.62
N THR A 91 9.68 -5.00 4.49
CA THR A 91 8.87 -5.06 3.26
C THR A 91 7.64 -5.94 3.46
N GLU A 92 7.79 -7.12 4.07
CA GLU A 92 6.65 -7.99 4.38
C GLU A 92 5.68 -7.35 5.39
N ASP A 93 6.20 -6.65 6.41
CA ASP A 93 5.37 -5.92 7.36
C ASP A 93 4.56 -4.81 6.66
N CYS A 94 5.18 -4.08 5.71
CA CYS A 94 4.49 -3.07 4.92
C CYS A 94 3.41 -3.69 4.00
N ARG A 95 3.66 -4.89 3.46
CA ARG A 95 2.65 -5.64 2.69
C ARG A 95 1.49 -6.13 3.54
N ALA A 96 1.73 -6.51 4.79
CA ALA A 96 0.62 -6.82 5.71
C ALA A 96 -0.22 -5.57 5.99
N LYS A 97 0.44 -4.42 6.25
CA LYS A 97 -0.24 -3.15 6.53
C LYS A 97 -1.06 -2.63 5.35
N ILE A 98 -0.58 -2.78 4.11
CA ILE A 98 -1.35 -2.31 2.94
C ILE A 98 -2.64 -3.12 2.75
N ILE A 99 -2.59 -4.44 2.99
CA ILE A 99 -3.77 -5.30 2.93
C ILE A 99 -4.80 -4.85 3.98
N GLN A 100 -4.36 -4.61 5.21
CA GLN A 100 -5.24 -4.13 6.27
C GLN A 100 -5.85 -2.76 5.94
N ALA A 101 -5.03 -1.78 5.55
CA ALA A 101 -5.51 -0.45 5.20
C ALA A 101 -6.53 -0.49 4.06
N HIS A 102 -6.30 -1.33 3.05
CA HIS A 102 -7.20 -1.53 1.93
C HIS A 102 -8.54 -2.15 2.36
N GLN A 103 -8.52 -3.15 3.26
CA GLN A 103 -9.73 -3.75 3.80
C GLN A 103 -10.56 -2.74 4.60
N GLU A 104 -9.91 -1.95 5.46
CA GLU A 104 -10.56 -0.91 6.27
C GLU A 104 -11.22 0.16 5.40
N ARG A 105 -10.55 0.61 4.34
CA ARG A 105 -11.15 1.54 3.35
C ARG A 105 -12.36 0.90 2.66
N LEU A 106 -12.23 -0.32 2.16
CA LEU A 106 -13.32 -1.03 1.46
C LEU A 106 -14.58 -1.19 2.32
N ILE A 107 -14.43 -1.39 3.64
CA ILE A 107 -15.57 -1.46 4.55
C ILE A 107 -16.36 -0.14 4.54
N LEU A 108 -15.66 0.99 4.62
CA LEU A 108 -16.29 2.32 4.60
C LEU A 108 -16.91 2.65 3.24
N GLU A 109 -16.26 2.28 2.13
CA GLU A 109 -16.84 2.45 0.79
C GLU A 109 -18.14 1.67 0.64
N LYS A 110 -18.17 0.40 1.04
CA LYS A 110 -19.40 -0.40 1.01
C LYS A 110 -20.50 0.18 1.91
N LEU A 111 -20.14 0.81 3.03
CA LEU A 111 -21.11 1.50 3.89
C LEU A 111 -21.65 2.76 3.23
N LYS A 112 -20.80 3.53 2.54
CA LYS A 112 -21.19 4.71 1.76
C LYS A 112 -22.13 4.32 0.62
N ASP A 113 -21.81 3.28 -0.15
CA ASP A 113 -22.65 2.77 -1.24
C ASP A 113 -24.03 2.35 -0.76
N LYS A 114 -24.10 1.59 0.35
CA LYS A 114 -25.40 1.20 0.95
C LYS A 114 -26.18 2.42 1.43
N SER A 115 -25.51 3.42 1.99
CA SER A 115 -26.17 4.64 2.46
C SER A 115 -26.72 5.45 1.29
N TRP A 116 -25.97 5.52 0.18
CA TRP A 116 -26.40 6.14 -1.07
C TRP A 116 -27.62 5.45 -1.67
N GLN A 117 -27.62 4.11 -1.74
CA GLN A 117 -28.77 3.34 -2.23
C GLN A 117 -30.04 3.59 -1.40
N ARG A 118 -29.92 3.66 -0.07
CA ARG A 118 -31.06 4.00 0.80
C ARG A 118 -31.56 5.41 0.57
N TYR A 119 -30.64 6.37 0.43
CA TYR A 119 -30.98 7.75 0.13
C TYR A 119 -31.75 7.87 -1.19
N GLN A 120 -31.30 7.21 -2.26
CA GLN A 120 -32.00 7.19 -3.54
C GLN A 120 -33.42 6.61 -3.41
N LEU A 121 -33.56 5.48 -2.74
CA LEU A 121 -34.88 4.85 -2.52
C LEU A 121 -35.84 5.77 -1.73
N GLU A 122 -35.32 6.56 -0.79
CA GLU A 122 -36.13 7.52 -0.04
C GLU A 122 -36.53 8.73 -0.88
N GLU A 123 -35.64 9.27 -1.71
CA GLU A 123 -35.98 10.36 -2.63
C GLU A 123 -37.01 9.90 -3.68
N ASP A 124 -36.85 8.71 -4.26
CA ASP A 124 -37.82 8.13 -5.21
C ASP A 124 -39.22 8.00 -4.58
N LYS A 125 -39.30 7.57 -3.31
CA LYS A 125 -40.56 7.48 -2.57
C LYS A 125 -41.19 8.85 -2.32
N LYS A 126 -40.38 9.86 -2.00
CA LYS A 126 -40.87 11.24 -1.80
C LYS A 126 -41.39 11.84 -3.10
N GLU A 127 -40.68 11.62 -4.21
CA GLU A 127 -41.12 12.06 -5.54
C GLU A 127 -42.43 11.40 -5.93
N GLN A 128 -42.55 10.08 -5.75
CA GLN A 128 -43.78 9.37 -6.04
C GLN A 128 -44.96 9.87 -5.19
N PHE A 129 -44.74 10.12 -3.89
CA PHE A 129 -45.76 10.71 -3.02
C PHE A 129 -46.21 12.10 -3.50
N GLN A 130 -45.26 12.97 -3.90
CA GLN A 130 -45.57 14.29 -4.44
C GLN A 130 -46.38 14.21 -5.74
N ILE A 131 -46.03 13.29 -6.64
CA ILE A 131 -46.77 13.06 -7.90
C ILE A 131 -48.21 12.62 -7.60
N ASP A 132 -48.40 11.68 -6.67
CA ASP A 132 -49.72 11.19 -6.27
C ASP A 132 -50.59 12.29 -5.64
N GLU A 133 -50.02 13.14 -4.78
CA GLU A 133 -50.73 14.28 -4.20
C GLU A 133 -51.17 15.30 -5.26
N VAL A 134 -50.27 15.65 -6.19
CA VAL A 134 -50.60 16.55 -7.30
C VAL A 134 -51.70 15.95 -8.17
N GLY A 135 -51.61 14.66 -8.50
CA GLY A 135 -52.62 13.95 -9.27
C GLY A 135 -54.00 13.95 -8.60
N ARG A 136 -54.05 13.67 -7.29
CA ARG A 136 -55.30 13.73 -6.50
C ARG A 136 -55.90 15.14 -6.50
N ASN A 137 -55.08 16.15 -6.26
CA ASN A 137 -55.54 17.54 -6.25
C ASN A 137 -56.14 17.94 -7.59
N ILE A 138 -55.47 17.65 -8.72
CA ILE A 138 -55.97 17.92 -10.07
C ILE A 138 -57.31 17.22 -10.31
N PHE A 139 -57.45 15.96 -9.91
CA PHE A 139 -58.71 15.21 -10.04
C PHE A 139 -59.85 15.86 -9.24
N VAL A 140 -59.59 16.29 -8.00
CA VAL A 140 -60.59 16.98 -7.16
C VAL A 140 -61.02 18.31 -7.79
N TYR A 141 -60.09 19.09 -8.33
CA TYR A 141 -60.43 20.35 -9.02
C TYR A 141 -61.26 20.13 -10.28
N ARG A 142 -60.95 19.10 -11.09
CA ARG A 142 -61.76 18.75 -12.26
C ARG A 142 -63.18 18.34 -11.90
N LYS A 143 -63.37 17.61 -10.79
CA LYS A 143 -64.68 17.13 -10.35
C LYS A 143 -65.57 18.22 -9.73
N ARG A 144 -64.98 19.32 -9.25
CA ARG A 144 -65.71 20.49 -8.71
C ARG A 144 -66.09 21.53 -9.77
N GLY A 145 -65.51 21.46 -10.97
CA GLY A 145 -65.81 22.34 -12.10
C GLY A 145 -66.78 21.77 -13.14
N SER A 146 -67.50 20.69 -12.81
CA SER A 146 -68.57 20.09 -13.61
C SER A 146 -69.89 20.09 -12.84
#